data_AF-A0A7W2BMX5-F1
#
_entry.id   AF-A0A7W2BMX5-F1
#
_cell.length_a   1.000
_cell.length_b   1.000
_cell.length_c   1.000
_cell.angle_alpha   90.00
_cell.angle_beta   90.00
_cell.angle_gamma   90.00
#
_symmetry.space_group_name_H-M   'P 1'
#
loop_
_entity.id
_entity.type
_entity.pdbx_description
1 polymer ?
#
loop_
_entity_poly.entity_id
_entity_poly.type
_entity_poly.pdbx_seq_one_letter_code
_entity_poly.pdbx_strand_id
1 'polypeptide(L)' 'MSMEAHLVELKRRHSVLEQEIAAAAGSPGASPLEVAALKRRKLVLKDQIARLSLNRVEH' A
#
# COMPACT_ATOMS: atom_id res chain seq x y z
N MET A 1 -1.73 15.97 16.52
CA MET A 1 -2.25 15.08 15.47
C MET A 1 -1.55 13.75 15.62
N SER A 2 -2.31 12.68 15.87
CA SER A 2 -1.79 11.39 16.38
C SER A 2 -1.12 10.54 15.28
N MET A 3 -0.06 9.81 15.64
CA MET A 3 0.57 8.80 14.78
C MET A 3 -0.44 7.75 14.25
N GLU A 4 -1.52 7.55 14.99
CA GLU A 4 -2.63 6.66 14.66
C GLU A 4 -3.40 7.09 13.41
N ALA A 5 -3.61 8.41 13.22
CA ALA A 5 -4.24 8.93 12.00
C ALA A 5 -3.39 8.68 10.76
N HIS A 6 -2.06 8.78 10.90
CA HIS A 6 -1.12 8.51 9.80
C HIS A 6 -1.13 7.03 9.40
N LEU A 7 -1.21 6.12 10.38
CA LEU A 7 -1.28 4.70 10.14
C LEU A 7 -2.61 4.28 9.48
N VAL A 8 -3.73 4.89 9.88
CA VAL A 8 -5.04 4.68 9.24
C VAL A 8 -5.02 5.13 7.78
N GLU A 9 -4.45 6.30 7.49
CA GLU A 9 -4.33 6.82 6.13
C GLU A 9 -3.45 5.92 5.25
N LEU A 10 -2.31 5.45 5.76
CA LEU A 10 -1.45 4.51 5.03
C LEU A 10 -2.15 3.18 4.74
N LYS A 11 -2.87 2.62 5.71
CA LYS A 11 -3.67 1.40 5.51
C LYS A 11 -4.75 1.59 4.45
N ARG A 12 -5.44 2.75 4.46
CA ARG A 12 -6.43 3.09 3.45
C ARG A 12 -5.82 3.15 2.05
N ARG A 13 -4.68 3.85 1.91
CA ARG A 13 -3.94 3.91 0.63
C ARG A 13 -3.51 2.54 0.15
N HIS A 14 -3.02 1.68 1.05
CA HIS A 14 -2.65 0.31 0.72
C HIS A 14 -3.86 -0.49 0.19
N SER A 15 -5.03 -0.36 0.81
CA SER A 15 -6.25 -1.04 0.37
C SER A 15 -6.72 -0.58 -1.01
N VAL A 16 -6.69 0.73 -1.29
CA VAL A 16 -7.00 1.27 -2.62
C VAL A 16 -6.02 0.72 -3.66
N LEU A 17 -4.72 0.70 -3.34
CA LEU A 17 -3.70 0.18 -4.25
C LEU A 17 -3.87 -1.32 -4.55
N GLU A 18 -4.33 -2.12 -3.59
CA GLU A 18 -4.68 -3.52 -3.85
C GLU A 18 -5.81 -3.67 -4.85
N GLN A 19 -6.86 -2.85 -4.72
CA GLN A 19 -7.99 -2.86 -5.65
C GLN A 19 -7.55 -2.46 -7.06
N GLU A 20 -6.71 -1.43 -7.18
CA GLU A 20 -6.13 -1.01 -8.46
C GLU A 20 -5.29 -2.13 -9.09
N ILE A 21 -4.46 -2.83 -8.31
CA ILE A 21 -3.67 -3.96 -8.79
C ILE A 21 -4.57 -5.10 -9.26
N ALA A 22 -5.64 -5.41 -8.52
CA ALA A 22 -6.57 -6.48 -8.88
C ALA A 22 -7.35 -6.14 -10.15
N ALA A 23 -7.82 -4.90 -10.27
CA ALA A 23 -8.52 -4.40 -11.45
C ALA A 23 -7.60 -4.40 -12.69
N ALA A 24 -6.36 -3.92 -12.52
CA ALA A 24 -5.36 -3.97 -13.60
C ALA A 24 -5.04 -5.42 -13.96
N ALA A 25 -4.69 -6.28 -13.01
CA ALA A 25 -4.33 -7.67 -13.30
C ALA A 25 -5.45 -8.50 -13.95
N GLY A 26 -6.72 -8.16 -13.70
CA GLY A 26 -7.88 -8.79 -14.32
C GLY A 26 -8.30 -8.19 -15.67
N SER A 27 -7.72 -7.05 -16.08
CA SER A 27 -8.07 -6.39 -17.34
C SER A 27 -7.28 -7.00 -18.50
N PRO A 28 -7.95 -7.41 -19.60
CA PRO A 28 -7.29 -8.05 -20.75
C PRO A 28 -6.32 -7.14 -21.52
N GLY A 29 -6.32 -5.82 -21.25
CA GLY A 29 -5.39 -4.84 -21.84
C GLY A 29 -4.36 -4.30 -20.85
N ALA A 30 -4.30 -4.79 -19.61
CA ALA A 30 -3.38 -4.22 -18.63
C ALA A 30 -1.93 -4.54 -18.96
N SER A 31 -1.10 -3.50 -18.93
CA SER A 31 0.32 -3.66 -19.14
C SER A 31 0.97 -4.36 -17.95
N PRO A 32 1.77 -5.42 -18.15
CA PRO A 32 2.55 -6.05 -17.08
C PRO A 32 3.43 -5.04 -16.33
N LEU A 33 3.87 -3.98 -17.02
CA LEU A 33 4.67 -2.90 -16.45
C LEU A 33 3.87 -2.04 -15.46
N GLU A 34 2.61 -1.75 -15.75
CA GLU A 34 1.72 -0.99 -14.86
C GLU A 34 1.44 -1.80 -13.60
N VAL A 35 1.10 -3.08 -13.73
CA VAL A 35 0.88 -3.98 -12.59
C VAL A 35 2.14 -4.10 -11.74
N ALA A 36 3.33 -4.16 -12.37
CA ALA A 36 4.61 -4.19 -11.65
C ALA A 36 4.88 -2.87 -10.89
N ALA A 37 4.59 -1.71 -11.50
CA ALA A 37 4.73 -0.41 -10.87
C ALA A 37 3.80 -0.24 -9.66
N LEU A 38 2.54 -0.68 -9.78
CA LEU A 38 1.56 -0.67 -8.69
C LEU A 38 2.01 -1.61 -7.55
N LYS A 39 2.47 -2.82 -7.86
CA LYS A 39 3.01 -3.75 -6.85
C LYS A 39 4.21 -3.18 -6.10
N ARG A 40 5.11 -2.44 -6.78
CA ARG A 40 6.23 -1.73 -6.13
C ARG A 40 5.74 -0.65 -5.16
N ARG A 41 4.79 0.18 -5.59
CA ARG A 41 4.16 1.19 -4.72
C ARG A 41 3.50 0.56 -3.49
N LYS A 42 2.83 -0.58 -3.66
CA LYS A 42 2.23 -1.34 -2.56
C LYS A 42 3.27 -1.83 -1.56
N LEU A 43 4.41 -2.36 -2.04
CA LEU A 43 5.54 -2.77 -1.20
C LEU A 43 6.06 -1.61 -0.34
N VAL A 44 6.25 -0.43 -0.94
CA VAL A 44 6.70 0.76 -0.20
C VAL A 44 5.71 1.15 0.90
N LEU A 45 4.41 1.16 0.61
CA LEU A 45 3.37 1.45 1.62
C LEU A 45 3.36 0.40 2.73
N LYS A 46 3.51 -0.89 2.39
CA LYS A 46 3.59 -1.97 3.37
C LYS A 46 4.80 -1.77 4.30
N ASP A 47 5.96 -1.40 3.77
CA ASP A 47 7.15 -1.14 4.56
C ASP A 47 6.99 0.10 5.46
N GLN A 48 6.33 1.16 4.97
CA GLN A 48 6.01 2.33 5.79
C GLN A 48 5.07 1.97 6.95
N ILE A 49 4.02 1.19 6.69
CA ILE A 49 3.11 0.69 7.73
C ILE A 49 3.88 -0.18 8.73
N ALA A 50 4.72 -1.09 8.25
CA ALA A 50 5.52 -1.97 9.11
C ALA A 50 6.46 -1.15 10.01
N ARG A 51 7.19 -0.18 9.45
CA ARG A 51 8.07 0.73 10.21
C ARG A 51 7.31 1.50 11.29
N LEU A 52 6.17 2.08 10.94
CA LEU A 52 5.34 2.81 11.92
C LEU A 52 4.73 1.90 12.97
N SER A 53 4.35 0.68 12.59
CA SER A 53 3.81 -0.32 13.51
C SER A 53 4.88 -0.86 14.47
N LEU A 54 6.12 -1.05 14.00
CA LEU A 54 7.27 -1.42 14.82
C LEU A 54 7.61 -0.30 15.82
N ASN A 55 7.61 0.95 15.37
CA ASN A 55 7.87 2.10 16.23
C ASN A 55 6.80 2.28 17.34
N ARG A 56 5.59 1.71 17.18
CA ARG A 56 4.56 1.69 18.22
C ARG A 56 4.87 0.73 19.37
N VAL A 57 5.71 -0.28 19.15
CA VAL A 57 6.01 -1.33 20.15
C VAL A 57 7.11 -0.88 21.12
N GLU A 58 7.89 0.15 20.78
CA GLU A 58 9.02 0.64 21.60
C GLU A 58 8.65 1.78 22.57
N HIS A 59 7.37 2.13 22.69
CA HIS A 59 6.86 3.17 23.59
C HIS A 59 5.80 2.60 24.54
#